data_AF-A0A7J8UWI7-F1
#
_entry.id   AF-A0A7J8UWI7-F1
#
_cell.length_a   1.000
_cell.length_b   1.000
_cell.length_c   1.000
_cell.angle_alpha   90.00
_cell.angle_beta   90.00
_cell.angle_gamma   90.00
#
_symmetry.space_group_name_H-M   'P 1'
#
loop_
_entity.id
_entity.type
_entity.pdbx_description
1 polymer ?
#
loop_
_entity_poly.entity_id
_entity_poly.type
_entity_poly.pdbx_seq_one_letter_code
_entity_poly.pdbx_strand_id
1 'polypeptide(L)'
;MAKARCCYWRFVLLQLTILRADILLDIHRGEIAEIEALLEEAAELEEFEEHAEKVKTLPAAPSNDDMLILYGLYKQATVGPVNTGRPGMFNMRERYKWDAWKAVEGKSKEEAMGDYITKVKQLFEAAGSS
;
A
#
# COMPACT_ATOMS: atom_id res chain seq x y z
N MET A 1 -47.73 -35.16 28.99
CA MET A 1 -47.20 -33.89 28.44
C MET A 1 -45.67 -33.80 28.56
N ALA A 2 -44.91 -34.63 27.82
CA ALA A 2 -43.44 -34.66 27.93
C ALA A 2 -42.69 -34.47 26.59
N LYS A 3 -43.34 -34.71 25.44
CA LYS A 3 -42.67 -34.64 24.12
C LYS A 3 -42.56 -33.23 23.53
N ALA A 4 -43.44 -32.30 23.88
CA ALA A 4 -43.41 -30.93 23.34
C ALA A 4 -42.23 -30.10 23.85
N ARG A 5 -41.70 -30.41 25.04
CA ARG A 5 -40.51 -29.73 25.58
C ARG A 5 -39.23 -30.15 24.85
N CYS A 6 -39.11 -31.38 24.35
CA CYS A 6 -37.90 -31.89 23.68
C CYS A 6 -37.60 -31.19 22.34
N CYS A 7 -38.62 -30.94 21.53
CA CYS A 7 -38.45 -30.32 20.21
C CYS A 7 -38.12 -28.83 20.31
N TYR A 8 -38.72 -28.13 21.27
CA TYR A 8 -38.47 -26.70 21.50
C TYR A 8 -37.02 -26.45 21.94
N TRP A 9 -36.50 -27.22 22.91
CA TRP A 9 -35.10 -27.09 23.31
C TRP A 9 -34.13 -27.46 22.19
N ARG A 10 -34.46 -28.42 21.32
CA ARG A 10 -33.62 -28.75 20.17
C ARG A 10 -33.58 -27.62 19.13
N PHE A 11 -34.70 -26.93 18.93
CA PHE A 11 -34.76 -25.74 18.07
C PHE A 11 -34.00 -24.56 18.69
N VAL A 12 -34.19 -24.28 19.98
CA VAL A 12 -33.47 -23.21 20.69
C VAL A 12 -31.98 -23.49 20.75
N LEU A 13 -31.56 -24.74 20.95
CA LEU A 13 -30.15 -25.14 20.89
C LEU A 13 -29.58 -25.00 19.48
N LEU A 14 -30.34 -25.36 18.44
CA LEU A 14 -29.96 -25.12 17.04
C LEU A 14 -29.78 -23.63 16.77
N GLN A 15 -30.72 -22.80 17.22
CA GLN A 15 -30.67 -21.35 17.08
C GLN A 15 -29.49 -20.74 17.86
N LEU A 16 -29.21 -21.21 19.07
CA LEU A 16 -28.04 -20.81 19.85
C LEU A 16 -26.73 -21.25 19.19
N THR A 17 -26.67 -22.44 18.57
CA THR A 17 -25.47 -22.88 17.84
C THR A 17 -25.25 -22.11 16.56
N ILE A 18 -26.32 -21.74 15.85
CA ILE A 18 -26.26 -20.91 14.64
C ILE A 18 -25.82 -19.49 15.02
N LEU A 19 -26.45 -18.87 16.02
CA LEU A 19 -26.07 -17.54 16.50
C LEU A 19 -24.63 -17.51 17.04
N ARG A 20 -24.19 -18.57 17.72
CA ARG A 20 -22.79 -18.72 18.19
C ARG A 20 -21.81 -18.90 17.02
N ALA A 21 -22.20 -19.58 15.95
CA ALA A 21 -21.39 -19.72 14.75
C ALA A 21 -21.32 -18.41 13.94
N ASP A 22 -22.43 -17.67 13.84
CA ASP A 22 -22.47 -16.34 13.21
C ASP A 22 -21.63 -15.32 13.98
N ILE A 23 -21.67 -15.33 15.32
CA ILE A 23 -20.78 -14.50 16.16
C ILE A 23 -19.30 -14.86 15.93
N LEU A 24 -18.97 -16.16 15.82
CA LEU A 24 -17.60 -16.62 15.55
C LEU A 24 -17.12 -16.32 14.12
N LEU A 25 -18.05 -16.27 13.15
CA LEU A 25 -17.77 -15.85 11.78
C LEU A 25 -17.64 -14.33 11.67
N ASP A 26 -18.40 -13.53 12.42
CA ASP A 26 -18.25 -12.08 12.46
C ASP A 26 -16.97 -11.63 13.19
N ILE A 27 -16.57 -12.36 14.25
CA ILE A 27 -15.28 -12.13 14.93
C ILE A 27 -14.10 -12.41 13.98
N HIS A 28 -14.13 -13.52 13.22
CA HIS A 28 -13.07 -13.81 12.24
C HIS A 28 -13.20 -13.04 10.93
N ARG A 29 -14.39 -12.58 10.53
CA ARG A 29 -14.59 -11.76 9.32
C ARG A 29 -13.88 -10.41 9.44
N GLY A 30 -13.84 -9.84 10.65
CA GLY A 30 -13.03 -8.64 10.93
C GLY A 30 -11.54 -8.88 10.70
N GLU A 31 -11.01 -9.99 11.22
CA GLU A 31 -9.61 -10.38 11.04
C GLU A 31 -9.30 -10.76 9.58
N ILE A 32 -10.23 -11.40 8.85
CA ILE A 32 -10.06 -11.73 7.43
C ILE A 32 -10.05 -10.47 6.56
N ALA A 33 -10.91 -9.48 6.83
CA ALA A 33 -10.91 -8.22 6.10
C ALA A 33 -9.64 -7.38 6.38
N GLU A 34 -9.14 -7.40 7.63
CA GLU A 34 -7.83 -6.83 7.97
C GLU A 34 -6.69 -7.57 7.27
N ILE A 35 -6.72 -8.90 7.22
CA ILE A 35 -5.71 -9.72 6.53
C ILE A 35 -5.77 -9.50 5.01
N GLU A 36 -6.95 -9.40 4.41
CA GLU A 36 -7.11 -9.09 2.98
C GLU A 36 -6.59 -7.68 2.67
N ALA A 37 -6.91 -6.68 3.49
CA ALA A 37 -6.37 -5.33 3.34
C ALA A 37 -4.84 -5.28 3.53
N LEU A 38 -4.30 -6.02 4.50
CA LEU A 38 -2.86 -6.15 4.72
C LEU A 38 -2.16 -6.93 3.59
N LEU A 39 -2.83 -7.91 3.00
CA LEU A 39 -2.33 -8.66 1.84
C LEU A 39 -2.34 -7.79 0.58
N GLU A 40 -3.34 -6.94 0.41
CA GLU A 40 -3.44 -6.00 -0.71
C GLU A 40 -2.40 -4.86 -0.56
N GLU A 41 -2.21 -4.32 0.65
CA GLU A 41 -1.11 -3.38 0.96
C GLU A 41 0.27 -4.04 0.77
N ALA A 42 0.44 -5.30 1.18
CA ALA A 42 1.69 -6.03 0.97
C ALA A 42 1.96 -6.35 -0.51
N ALA A 43 0.93 -6.64 -1.31
CA ALA A 43 1.07 -6.88 -2.75
C ALA A 43 1.44 -5.60 -3.51
N GLU A 44 0.87 -4.45 -3.15
CA GLU A 44 1.28 -3.14 -3.70
C GLU A 44 2.72 -2.80 -3.33
N LEU A 45 3.15 -3.13 -2.10
CA LEU A 45 4.54 -2.97 -1.66
C LEU A 45 5.50 -3.89 -2.42
N GLU A 46 5.11 -5.14 -2.68
CA GLU A 46 5.93 -6.10 -3.46
C GLU A 46 6.09 -5.64 -4.92
N GLU A 47 5.01 -5.20 -5.57
CA GLU A 47 5.10 -4.62 -6.93
C GLU A 47 5.98 -3.38 -6.94
N PHE A 48 5.85 -2.52 -5.94
CA PHE A 48 6.66 -1.32 -5.81
C PHE A 48 8.15 -1.61 -5.59
N GLU A 49 8.49 -2.59 -4.75
CA GLU A 49 9.86 -3.05 -4.55
C GLU A 49 10.43 -3.69 -5.82
N GLU A 50 9.65 -4.50 -6.53
CA GLU A 50 10.05 -5.09 -7.80
C GLU A 50 10.37 -4.00 -8.84
N HIS A 51 9.52 -2.97 -8.93
CA HIS A 51 9.76 -1.84 -9.83
C HIS A 51 10.96 -0.99 -9.41
N ALA A 52 11.19 -0.81 -8.10
CA ALA A 52 12.37 -0.12 -7.58
C ALA A 52 13.68 -0.88 -7.88
N GLU A 53 13.66 -2.21 -7.82
CA GLU A 53 14.78 -3.05 -8.28
C GLU A 53 14.97 -2.97 -9.80
N LYS A 54 13.87 -2.99 -10.56
CA LYS A 54 13.89 -2.83 -12.03
C LYS A 54 14.51 -1.50 -12.47
N VAL A 55 14.25 -0.39 -11.75
CA VAL A 55 14.91 0.90 -12.02
C VAL A 55 16.44 0.79 -11.92
N LYS A 56 16.99 -0.06 -11.05
CA LYS A 56 18.44 -0.30 -10.97
C LYS A 56 19.00 -1.07 -12.17
N THR A 57 18.15 -1.84 -12.84
CA THR A 57 18.50 -2.65 -14.02
C THR A 57 18.26 -1.92 -15.35
N LEU A 58 17.85 -0.65 -15.32
CA LEU A 58 17.63 0.14 -16.53
C LEU A 58 18.93 0.22 -17.37
N PRO A 59 18.88 -0.13 -18.68
CA PRO A 59 20.06 -0.14 -19.54
C PRO A 59 20.59 1.27 -19.84
N ALA A 60 19.74 2.30 -19.73
CA ALA A 60 20.11 3.70 -19.78
C ALA A 60 19.86 4.34 -18.40
N ALA A 61 20.87 5.02 -17.86
CA ALA A 61 20.73 5.72 -16.60
C ALA A 61 19.68 6.83 -16.73
N PRO A 62 18.59 6.81 -15.93
CA PRO A 62 17.59 7.88 -15.95
C PRO A 62 18.21 9.23 -15.56
N SER A 63 17.59 10.33 -16.00
CA SER A 63 18.06 11.68 -15.64
C SER A 63 18.06 11.86 -14.12
N ASN A 64 18.96 12.71 -13.62
CA ASN A 64 18.97 13.10 -12.21
C ASN A 64 17.60 13.66 -11.76
N ASP A 65 16.88 14.33 -12.65
CA ASP A 65 15.56 14.88 -12.37
C ASP A 65 14.51 13.76 -12.24
N ASP A 66 14.56 12.74 -13.08
CA ASP A 66 13.67 11.58 -12.99
C ASP A 66 13.91 10.80 -11.70
N MET A 67 15.18 10.65 -11.30
CA MET A 67 15.55 10.03 -10.03
C MET A 67 15.03 10.82 -8.82
N LEU A 68 14.99 12.16 -8.89
CA LEU A 68 14.41 13.00 -7.84
C LEU A 68 12.90 12.87 -7.79
N ILE A 69 12.21 12.82 -8.93
CA ILE A 69 10.76 12.59 -9.01
C ILE A 69 10.39 11.24 -8.42
N LEU A 70 11.08 10.17 -8.84
CA LEU A 70 10.90 8.83 -8.29
C LEU A 70 11.14 8.80 -6.78
N TYR A 71 12.16 9.50 -6.30
CA TYR A 71 12.43 9.61 -4.86
C TYR A 71 11.30 10.30 -4.10
N GLY A 72 10.79 11.43 -4.62
CA GLY A 72 9.68 12.16 -3.99
C GLY A 72 8.42 11.29 -3.88
N LEU A 73 8.03 10.66 -4.99
CA LEU A 73 6.88 9.74 -5.05
C LEU A 73 7.09 8.54 -4.12
N TYR A 74 8.29 7.96 -4.11
CA TYR A 74 8.64 6.85 -3.22
C TYR A 74 8.49 7.24 -1.75
N LYS A 75 8.98 8.42 -1.36
CA LYS A 75 8.87 8.92 0.02
C LYS A 75 7.42 9.23 0.41
N GLN A 76 6.63 9.77 -0.50
CA GLN A 76 5.21 10.02 -0.26
C GLN A 76 4.41 8.72 -0.14
N ALA A 77 4.67 7.73 -0.99
CA ALA A 77 4.02 6.43 -0.95
C ALA A 77 4.33 5.67 0.36
N THR A 78 5.60 5.67 0.78
CA THR A 78 6.07 4.90 1.95
C THR A 78 5.82 5.62 3.27
N VAL A 79 6.23 6.88 3.37
CA VAL A 79 6.19 7.66 4.63
C VAL A 79 4.96 8.55 4.72
N GLY A 80 4.38 8.94 3.57
CA GLY A 80 3.33 9.96 3.52
C GLY A 80 3.91 11.38 3.46
N PRO A 81 3.12 12.40 3.87
CA PRO A 81 3.51 13.80 3.80
C PRO A 81 4.84 14.10 4.48
N VAL A 82 5.61 15.03 3.92
CA VAL A 82 6.92 15.38 4.45
C VAL A 82 6.82 15.92 5.88
N ASN A 83 7.52 15.26 6.79
CA ASN A 83 7.49 15.50 8.24
C ASN A 83 8.83 16.01 8.80
N THR A 84 9.77 16.38 7.92
CA THR A 84 11.11 16.84 8.28
C THR A 84 11.33 18.28 7.86
N GLY A 85 12.20 19.01 8.56
CA GLY A 85 12.60 20.35 8.17
C GLY A 85 13.48 20.35 6.91
N ARG A 86 13.42 21.44 6.13
CA ARG A 86 14.21 21.57 4.91
C ARG A 86 15.72 21.58 5.23
N PRO A 87 16.53 20.73 4.59
CA PRO A 87 17.98 20.69 4.80
C PRO A 87 18.67 22.03 4.50
N GLY A 88 19.77 22.30 5.21
CA GLY A 88 20.55 23.53 5.07
C GLY A 88 21.18 23.72 3.69
N MET A 89 21.46 24.97 3.31
CA MET A 89 21.95 25.38 1.98
C MET A 89 23.21 24.60 1.51
N PHE A 90 24.05 24.16 2.45
CA PHE A 90 25.28 23.43 2.15
C PHE A 90 25.05 21.95 1.75
N ASN A 91 23.87 21.39 2.01
CA ASN A 91 23.50 20.02 1.63
C ASN A 91 22.57 20.02 0.41
N MET A 92 23.06 20.52 -0.74
CA MET A 92 22.23 20.67 -1.95
C MET A 92 21.55 19.36 -2.39
N ARG A 93 22.27 18.23 -2.31
CA ARG A 93 21.73 16.91 -2.68
C ARG A 93 20.52 16.51 -1.83
N GLU A 94 20.62 16.67 -0.52
CA GLU A 94 19.52 16.35 0.39
C GLU A 94 18.38 17.35 0.25
N ARG A 95 18.71 18.61 -0.03
CA ARG A 95 17.72 19.64 -0.31
C ARG A 95 16.91 19.34 -1.55
N TYR A 96 17.51 18.89 -2.65
CA TYR A 96 16.77 18.49 -3.85
C TYR A 96 15.85 17.28 -3.60
N LYS A 97 16.33 16.30 -2.83
CA LYS A 97 15.52 15.15 -2.39
C LYS A 97 14.32 15.60 -1.56
N TRP A 98 14.55 16.51 -0.62
CA TRP A 98 13.51 17.07 0.25
C TRP A 98 12.52 17.91 -0.56
N ASP A 99 13.01 18.74 -1.48
CA ASP A 99 12.17 19.58 -2.35
C ASP A 99 11.29 18.72 -3.25
N ALA A 100 11.81 17.60 -3.78
CA ALA A 100 11.02 16.63 -4.56
C ALA A 100 9.95 15.92 -3.73
N TRP A 101 10.24 15.55 -2.48
CA TRP A 101 9.24 14.98 -1.58
C TRP A 101 8.19 16.01 -1.16
N LYS A 102 8.60 17.25 -0.86
CA LYS A 102 7.69 18.36 -0.55
C LYS A 102 6.75 18.67 -1.71
N ALA A 103 7.22 18.56 -2.95
CA ALA A 103 6.41 18.82 -4.15
C ALA A 103 5.22 17.86 -4.31
N VAL A 104 5.30 16.65 -3.74
CA VAL A 104 4.25 15.62 -3.84
C VAL A 104 3.46 15.44 -2.54
N GLU A 105 3.63 16.34 -1.55
CA GLU A 105 3.03 16.18 -0.22
C GLU A 105 1.50 16.11 -0.19
N GLY A 106 0.85 16.67 -1.21
CA GLY A 106 -0.60 16.69 -1.36
C GLY A 106 -1.21 15.41 -1.96
N LYS A 107 -0.38 14.46 -2.41
CA LYS A 107 -0.86 13.19 -2.98
C LYS A 107 -1.13 12.16 -1.88
N SER A 108 -2.16 11.35 -2.04
CA SER A 108 -2.33 10.17 -1.19
C SER A 108 -1.21 9.14 -1.43
N LYS A 109 -1.10 8.13 -0.56
CA LYS A 109 -0.10 7.08 -0.73
C LYS A 109 -0.34 6.29 -2.02
N GLU A 110 -1.61 5.97 -2.28
CA GLU A 110 -2.06 5.21 -3.45
C GLU A 110 -1.80 6.01 -4.74
N GLU A 111 -2.11 7.32 -4.74
CA GLU A 111 -1.79 8.20 -5.87
C GLU A 111 -0.29 8.27 -6.14
N ALA A 112 0.53 8.35 -5.09
CA ALA A 112 1.99 8.39 -5.22
C ALA A 112 2.57 7.07 -5.75
N MET A 113 2.03 5.93 -5.35
CA MET A 113 2.40 4.60 -5.89
C MET A 113 2.03 4.48 -7.37
N GLY A 114 0.81 4.84 -7.75
CA GLY A 114 0.35 4.81 -9.14
C GLY A 114 1.19 5.70 -10.06
N ASP A 115 1.52 6.91 -9.60
CA ASP A 115 2.42 7.82 -10.32
C ASP A 115 3.85 7.27 -10.42
N TYR A 116 4.35 6.62 -9.37
CA TYR A 116 5.67 5.99 -9.37
C TYR A 116 5.76 4.91 -10.43
N ILE A 117 4.79 3.97 -10.45
CA ILE A 117 4.72 2.89 -11.43
C ILE A 117 4.64 3.46 -12.85
N THR A 118 3.80 4.48 -13.05
CA THR A 118 3.65 5.15 -14.35
C THR A 118 4.98 5.77 -14.81
N LYS A 119 5.68 6.45 -13.91
CA LYS A 119 6.99 7.05 -14.21
C LYS A 119 8.05 6.01 -14.54
N VAL A 120 8.10 4.90 -13.80
CA VAL A 120 9.01 3.78 -14.08
C VAL A 120 8.73 3.18 -15.47
N LYS A 121 7.47 2.93 -15.81
CA LYS A 121 7.08 2.44 -17.16
C LYS A 121 7.57 3.37 -18.28
N GLN A 122 7.36 4.68 -18.13
CA GLN A 122 7.84 5.67 -19.09
C GLN A 122 9.38 5.63 -19.27
N LEU A 123 10.12 5.43 -18.18
CA LEU A 123 11.59 5.31 -18.24
C LEU A 123 12.03 4.04 -18.98
N PHE A 124 11.32 2.92 -18.80
CA PHE A 124 11.57 1.69 -19.54
C PHE A 124 11.28 1.83 -21.04
N GLU A 125 10.18 2.48 -21.42
CA GLU A 125 9.85 2.76 -22.82
C GLU A 125 10.88 3.69 -23.47
N ALA A 126 11.31 4.73 -22.75
CA ALA A 126 12.34 5.66 -23.21
C ALA A 126 13.70 4.97 -23.39
N ALA A 127 14.07 4.08 -22.46
CA ALA A 127 15.32 3.32 -22.51
C ALA A 127 15.33 2.23 -23.60
N GLY A 128 14.17 1.63 -23.91
CA GLY A 128 14.02 0.63 -24.97
C GLY A 128 13.89 1.22 -26.39
N SER A 129 13.68 2.52 -26.51
CA SER A 129 13.56 3.23 -27.81
C SER A 129 14.86 3.87 -28.29
N SER A 130 16.00 3.63 -27.61
CA SER A 130 17.32 4.17 -27.96
C SER A 130 18.30 3.09 -28.40
#